data_AF-A0A1V5QKP5-F1
#
_entry.id   AF-A0A1V5QKP5-F1
#
_cell.length_a   1.000
_cell.length_b   1.000
_cell.length_c   1.000
_cell.angle_alpha   90.00
_cell.angle_beta   90.00
_cell.angle_gamma   90.00
#
_symmetry.space_group_name_H-M   'P 1'
#
loop_
_entity.id
_entity.type
_entity.pdbx_description
1 polymer ?
#
loop_
_entity_poly.entity_id
_entity_poly.type
_entity_poly.pdbx_seq_one_letter_code
_entity_poly.pdbx_strand_id
1 'polypeptide(L)'
;MDLSIIIGSLVDLFKLLILFSVLGFVLFKIFSPIREKLAEKYSLSWAKSCVVLNFIVFFSVILFLFIFFMILGYLDAPLRDPETEYTFFENVMLVLIAVPRMLIASIILSLLAFFFELVASFFMEDVKHKKKRSWVGEFRGIVVSTFVFLILFLFVFNWVPLGLFIYIFFGSVKALPLMIFL
;
A
#
# COMPACT_ATOMS: atom_id res chain seq x y z
N MET A 1 -29.49 16.55 -11.57
CA MET A 1 -28.38 15.58 -11.51
C MET A 1 -28.82 14.39 -12.32
N ASP A 2 -28.22 14.20 -13.49
CA ASP A 2 -28.76 13.27 -14.49
C ASP A 2 -28.64 11.82 -14.01
N LEU A 3 -29.73 11.08 -14.11
CA LEU A 3 -29.81 9.66 -13.73
C LEU A 3 -28.70 8.83 -14.41
N SER A 4 -28.31 9.22 -15.62
CA SER A 4 -27.20 8.64 -16.38
C SER A 4 -25.85 8.76 -15.66
N ILE A 5 -25.58 9.88 -15.01
CA ILE A 5 -24.33 10.12 -14.26
C ILE A 5 -24.30 9.21 -13.03
N ILE A 6 -25.42 9.10 -12.30
CA ILE A 6 -25.53 8.24 -11.11
C ILE A 6 -25.30 6.77 -11.47
N ILE A 7 -25.97 6.29 -12.52
CA ILE A 7 -25.82 4.91 -12.99
C ILE A 7 -24.39 4.67 -13.49
N GLY A 8 -23.79 5.62 -14.21
CA GLY A 8 -22.40 5.57 -14.66
C GLY A 8 -21.41 5.42 -13.50
N SER A 9 -21.52 6.28 -12.48
CA SER A 9 -20.65 6.22 -11.30
C SER A 9 -20.80 4.91 -10.52
N LEU A 10 -22.01 4.35 -10.42
CA LEU A 10 -22.22 3.03 -9.81
C LEU A 10 -21.54 1.92 -10.60
N VAL A 11 -21.68 1.94 -11.93
CA VAL A 11 -21.02 0.96 -12.81
C VAL A 11 -19.50 1.03 -12.66
N ASP A 12 -18.92 2.24 -12.58
CA ASP A 12 -17.48 2.39 -12.41
C ASP A 12 -17.00 1.95 -11.02
N LEU A 13 -17.80 2.19 -9.96
CA LEU A 13 -17.53 1.65 -8.63
C LEU A 13 -17.51 0.11 -8.64
N PHE A 14 -18.44 -0.54 -9.35
CA PHE A 14 -18.46 -2.00 -9.48
C PHE A 14 -17.26 -2.52 -10.28
N LYS A 15 -16.85 -1.85 -11.35
CA LYS A 15 -15.64 -2.21 -12.11
C LYS A 15 -14.40 -2.12 -11.22
N LEU A 16 -14.25 -1.03 -10.46
CA LEU A 16 -13.15 -0.85 -9.51
C LEU A 16 -13.17 -1.94 -8.44
N LEU A 17 -14.34 -2.22 -7.86
CA LEU A 17 -14.50 -3.29 -6.88
C LEU A 17 -14.01 -4.64 -7.42
N ILE A 18 -14.48 -5.05 -8.59
CA ILE A 18 -14.07 -6.31 -9.22
C ILE A 18 -12.56 -6.32 -9.48
N LEU A 19 -12.02 -5.25 -10.07
CA LEU A 19 -10.59 -5.14 -10.37
C LEU A 19 -9.73 -5.31 -9.11
N PHE A 20 -10.01 -4.52 -8.08
CA PHE A 20 -9.26 -4.58 -6.83
C PHE A 20 -9.46 -5.89 -6.06
N SER A 21 -10.66 -6.48 -6.09
CA SER A 21 -10.92 -7.76 -5.43
C SER A 21 -10.22 -8.93 -6.12
N VAL A 22 -10.16 -8.94 -7.46
CA VAL A 22 -9.41 -9.95 -8.21
C VAL A 22 -7.92 -9.84 -7.92
N LEU A 23 -7.36 -8.63 -7.98
CA LEU A 23 -5.97 -8.39 -7.62
C LEU A 23 -5.68 -8.79 -6.17
N GLY A 24 -6.53 -8.37 -5.24
CA GLY A 24 -6.43 -8.73 -3.83
C GLY A 24 -6.47 -10.25 -3.60
N PHE A 25 -7.30 -10.98 -4.35
CA PHE A 25 -7.36 -12.44 -4.26
C PHE A 25 -6.10 -13.12 -4.78
N VAL A 26 -5.54 -12.63 -5.89
CA VAL A 26 -4.26 -13.13 -6.40
C VAL A 26 -3.14 -12.89 -5.38
N LEU A 27 -3.04 -11.67 -4.84
CA LEU A 27 -2.06 -11.33 -3.82
C LEU A 27 -2.23 -12.19 -2.57
N PHE A 28 -3.46 -12.38 -2.09
CA PHE A 28 -3.75 -13.26 -0.97
C PHE A 28 -3.24 -14.69 -1.20
N LYS A 29 -3.43 -15.25 -2.39
CA LYS A 29 -2.93 -16.60 -2.73
C LYS A 29 -1.41 -16.68 -2.74
N ILE A 30 -0.71 -15.62 -3.14
CA ILE A 30 0.75 -15.56 -3.15
C ILE A 30 1.31 -15.36 -1.73
N PHE A 31 0.72 -14.45 -0.95
CA PHE A 31 1.24 -14.06 0.36
C PHE A 31 0.78 -14.95 1.52
N SER A 32 -0.38 -15.61 1.42
CA SER A 32 -0.84 -16.57 2.43
C SER A 32 0.19 -17.68 2.75
N PRO A 33 0.78 -18.39 1.76
CA PRO A 33 1.79 -19.41 2.05
C PRO A 33 3.09 -18.81 2.59
N ILE A 34 3.48 -17.61 2.15
CA ILE A 34 4.66 -16.90 2.69
C ILE A 34 4.45 -16.60 4.17
N ARG A 35 3.26 -16.12 4.53
CA ARG A 35 2.88 -15.84 5.92
C ARG A 35 2.87 -17.10 6.77
N GLU A 36 2.29 -18.20 6.28
CA GLU A 36 2.24 -19.47 7.01
C GLU A 36 3.67 -19.97 7.31
N LYS A 37 4.57 -19.94 6.33
CA LYS A 37 6.00 -20.25 6.52
C LYS A 37 6.69 -19.33 7.53
N LEU A 38 6.39 -18.03 7.50
CA LEU A 38 6.95 -17.05 8.45
C LEU A 38 6.44 -17.32 9.88
N ALA A 39 5.16 -17.65 10.03
CA ALA A 39 4.55 -17.98 11.31
C ALA A 39 5.15 -19.25 11.92
N GLU A 40 5.34 -20.30 11.12
CA GLU A 40 5.97 -21.55 11.54
C GLU A 40 7.43 -21.35 11.94
N LYS A 41 8.22 -20.64 11.12
CA LYS A 41 9.66 -20.45 11.35
C LYS A 41 9.96 -19.66 12.63
N TYR A 42 9.13 -18.68 12.97
CA TYR A 42 9.36 -17.78 14.09
C TYR A 42 8.38 -17.98 15.26
N SER A 43 7.57 -19.06 15.22
CA SER A 43 6.52 -19.35 16.21
C SER A 43 5.61 -18.14 16.50
N LEU A 44 5.27 -17.38 15.46
CA LEU A 44 4.46 -16.17 15.57
C LEU A 44 2.97 -16.50 15.54
N SER A 45 2.17 -15.72 16.29
CA SER A 45 0.71 -15.77 16.14
C SER A 45 0.30 -15.27 14.76
N TRP A 46 -0.87 -15.72 14.28
CA TRP A 46 -1.48 -15.29 13.01
C TRP A 46 -1.49 -13.76 12.83
N ALA A 47 -1.86 -13.02 13.89
CA ALA A 47 -1.91 -11.57 13.85
C ALA A 47 -0.50 -10.95 13.72
N LYS A 48 0.48 -11.45 14.48
CA LYS A 48 1.86 -10.95 14.41
C LYS A 48 2.48 -11.23 13.06
N SER A 49 2.28 -12.42 12.49
CA SER A 49 2.82 -12.76 11.17
C SER A 49 2.19 -11.94 10.04
N CYS A 50 0.88 -11.64 10.11
CA CYS A 50 0.22 -10.70 9.20
C CYS A 50 0.86 -9.30 9.26
N VAL A 51 0.97 -8.70 10.44
CA VAL A 51 1.52 -7.34 10.61
C VAL A 51 2.98 -7.27 10.14
N VAL A 52 3.80 -8.27 10.45
CA VAL A 52 5.20 -8.32 10.01
C VAL A 52 5.29 -8.46 8.50
N LEU A 53 4.50 -9.34 7.89
CA LEU A 53 4.51 -9.51 6.43
C LEU A 53 4.04 -8.24 5.71
N ASN A 54 2.94 -7.65 6.17
CA ASN A 54 2.42 -6.40 5.61
C ASN A 54 3.43 -5.27 5.75
N PHE A 55 4.10 -5.15 6.89
CA PHE A 55 5.16 -4.17 7.08
C PHE A 55 6.29 -4.37 6.08
N ILE A 56 6.80 -5.60 5.91
CA ILE A 56 7.88 -5.89 4.95
C ILE A 56 7.45 -5.56 3.52
N VAL A 57 6.22 -5.92 3.13
CA VAL A 57 5.68 -5.64 1.79
C VAL A 57 5.56 -4.14 1.56
N PHE A 58 4.89 -3.40 2.44
CA PHE A 58 4.73 -1.96 2.26
C PHE A 58 6.06 -1.21 2.32
N PHE A 59 6.96 -1.60 3.22
CA PHE A 59 8.30 -0.99 3.28
C PHE A 59 9.08 -1.24 2.00
N SER A 60 9.02 -2.46 1.46
CA SER A 60 9.69 -2.78 0.19
C SER A 60 9.10 -1.99 -0.98
N VAL A 61 7.77 -1.85 -1.04
CA VAL A 61 7.09 -1.06 -2.08
C VAL A 61 7.42 0.42 -1.96
N ILE A 62 7.36 1.00 -0.76
CA ILE A 62 7.69 2.41 -0.53
C ILE A 62 9.16 2.66 -0.87
N LEU A 63 10.07 1.79 -0.43
CA LEU A 63 11.49 1.90 -0.71
C LEU A 63 11.76 1.81 -2.22
N PHE A 64 11.12 0.86 -2.91
CA PHE A 64 11.22 0.73 -4.36
C PHE A 64 10.72 1.98 -5.08
N LEU A 65 9.54 2.48 -4.73
CA LEU A 65 8.99 3.70 -5.31
C LEU A 65 9.89 4.90 -5.03
N PHE A 66 10.41 5.02 -3.81
CA PHE A 66 11.33 6.09 -3.44
C PHE A 66 12.59 6.10 -4.32
N ILE A 67 13.25 4.95 -4.44
CA ILE A 67 14.45 4.81 -5.29
C ILE A 67 14.10 5.05 -6.76
N PHE A 68 12.98 4.50 -7.24
CA PHE A 68 12.52 4.67 -8.62
C PHE A 68 12.32 6.15 -8.98
N PHE A 69 11.62 6.91 -8.14
CA PHE A 69 11.42 8.35 -8.37
C PHE A 69 12.69 9.17 -8.21
N MET A 70 13.63 8.78 -7.32
CA MET A 70 14.94 9.42 -7.28
C MET A 70 15.73 9.21 -8.58
N ILE A 71 15.71 7.99 -9.14
CA ILE A 71 16.39 7.69 -10.42
C ILE A 71 15.76 8.48 -11.56
N LEU A 72 14.43 8.51 -11.66
CA LEU A 72 13.74 9.31 -12.67
C LEU A 72 14.09 10.80 -12.55
N GLY A 73 14.07 11.34 -11.32
CA GLY A 73 14.45 12.73 -11.06
C GLY A 73 15.91 13.04 -11.41
N TYR A 74 16.81 12.04 -11.34
CA TYR A 74 18.20 12.19 -11.79
C TYR A 74 18.31 12.19 -13.32
N LEU A 75 17.55 11.32 -14.00
CA LEU A 75 17.57 11.21 -15.47
C LEU A 75 16.97 12.44 -16.16
N ASP A 76 15.92 13.02 -15.58
CA ASP A 76 15.24 14.20 -16.14
C ASP A 76 15.89 15.52 -15.69
N ALA A 77 16.84 15.49 -14.75
CA ALA A 77 17.50 16.69 -14.22
C ALA A 77 18.16 17.51 -15.35
N PRO A 78 17.85 18.81 -15.50
CA PRO A 78 18.68 19.67 -16.32
C PRO A 78 20.11 19.66 -15.76
N LEU A 79 21.12 19.76 -16.64
CA LEU A 79 22.53 19.89 -16.25
C LEU A 79 22.64 20.95 -15.15
N ARG A 80 22.89 20.52 -13.92
CA ARG A 80 23.05 21.41 -12.78
C ARG A 80 24.45 21.98 -12.79
N ASP A 81 24.58 23.20 -12.27
CA ASP A 81 25.89 23.78 -12.03
C ASP A 81 26.67 22.84 -11.07
N PRO A 82 27.92 22.47 -11.35
CA PRO A 82 28.69 21.54 -10.53
C PRO A 82 28.81 21.96 -9.06
N GLU A 83 28.71 23.26 -8.79
CA GLU A 83 28.73 23.84 -7.43
C GLU A 83 27.43 23.61 -6.65
N THR A 84 26.35 23.22 -7.32
CA THR A 84 25.03 22.94 -6.74
C THR A 84 24.69 21.45 -6.70
N GLU A 85 25.56 20.60 -7.23
CA GLU A 85 25.40 19.15 -7.15
C GLU A 85 25.69 18.66 -5.74
N TYR A 86 24.74 17.92 -5.17
CA TYR A 86 24.94 17.25 -3.90
C TYR A 86 26.05 16.22 -4.04
N THR A 87 27.01 16.27 -3.12
CA THR A 87 28.03 15.24 -3.00
C THR A 87 27.38 13.87 -2.73
N PHE A 88 28.08 12.79 -3.07
CA PHE A 88 27.62 11.43 -2.77
C PHE A 88 27.19 11.26 -1.31
N PHE A 89 27.95 11.85 -0.38
CA PHE A 89 27.66 11.82 1.05
C PHE A 89 26.35 12.53 1.41
N GLU A 90 26.08 13.70 0.82
CA GLU A 90 24.83 14.43 1.05
C GLU A 90 23.62 13.68 0.50
N ASN A 91 23.75 13.04 -0.67
CA ASN A 91 22.70 12.18 -1.20
C ASN A 91 22.41 10.99 -0.28
N VAL A 92 23.45 10.32 0.24
CA VAL A 92 23.28 9.23 1.23
C VAL A 92 22.60 9.74 2.50
N MET A 93 22.97 10.92 3.00
CA MET A 93 22.34 11.52 4.18
C MET A 93 20.87 11.86 3.94
N LEU A 94 20.51 12.38 2.77
CA LEU A 94 19.11 12.64 2.41
C LEU A 94 18.28 11.35 2.40
N VAL A 95 18.84 10.25 1.86
CA VAL A 95 18.19 8.93 1.90
C VAL A 95 18.01 8.45 3.34
N LEU A 96 19.05 8.55 4.17
CA LEU A 96 18.99 8.13 5.58
C LEU A 96 17.95 8.93 6.38
N ILE A 97 17.77 10.22 6.11
CA ILE A 97 16.73 11.07 6.74
C ILE A 97 15.32 10.70 6.22
N ALA A 98 15.21 10.15 5.02
CA ALA A 98 13.93 9.67 4.48
C ALA A 98 13.52 8.30 5.06
N VAL A 99 14.47 7.44 5.46
CA VAL A 99 14.19 6.10 6.00
C VAL A 99 13.21 6.10 7.19
N PRO A 100 13.37 6.94 8.24
CA PRO A 100 12.40 6.99 9.35
C PRO A 100 10.96 7.29 8.89
N ARG A 101 10.79 8.17 7.90
CA ARG A 101 9.48 8.52 7.35
C ARG A 101 8.88 7.34 6.59
N MET A 102 9.68 6.67 5.76
CA MET A 102 9.24 5.44 5.07
C MET A 102 8.85 4.34 6.06
N LEU A 103 9.61 4.17 7.14
CA LEU A 103 9.30 3.23 8.22
C LEU A 103 7.95 3.54 8.87
N ILE A 104 7.72 4.80 9.27
CA ILE A 104 6.46 5.23 9.88
C ILE A 104 5.28 5.00 8.92
N ALA A 105 5.41 5.42 7.65
CA ALA A 105 4.39 5.21 6.64
C ALA A 105 4.06 3.71 6.45
N SER A 106 5.08 2.86 6.43
CA SER A 106 4.93 1.41 6.29
C SER A 106 4.24 0.77 7.49
N ILE A 107 4.52 1.26 8.71
CA ILE A 107 3.84 0.82 9.93
C ILE A 107 2.35 1.18 9.87
N ILE A 108 2.02 2.42 9.51
CA ILE A 108 0.63 2.88 9.40
C ILE A 108 -0.13 2.06 8.35
N LEU A 109 0.46 1.87 7.16
CA LEU A 109 -0.15 1.07 6.10
C LEU A 109 -0.30 -0.41 6.49
N SER A 110 0.67 -0.97 7.21
CA SER A 110 0.59 -2.34 7.72
C SER A 110 -0.56 -2.54 8.70
N LEU A 111 -0.72 -1.61 9.65
CA LEU A 111 -1.83 -1.65 10.62
C LEU A 111 -3.18 -1.48 9.91
N LEU A 112 -3.25 -0.59 8.92
CA LEU A 112 -4.45 -0.39 8.12
C LEU A 112 -4.82 -1.65 7.32
N ALA A 113 -3.84 -2.27 6.64
CA ALA A 113 -4.05 -3.52 5.92
C ALA A 113 -4.47 -4.66 6.87
N PHE A 114 -3.87 -4.73 8.05
CA PHE A 114 -4.26 -5.70 9.07
C PHE A 114 -5.72 -5.54 9.51
N PHE A 115 -6.23 -4.32 9.65
CA PHE A 115 -7.65 -4.08 9.91
C PHE A 115 -8.54 -4.66 8.80
N PHE A 116 -8.18 -4.46 7.52
CA PHE A 116 -8.93 -5.03 6.40
C PHE A 116 -8.83 -6.55 6.30
N GLU A 117 -7.69 -7.14 6.69
CA GLU A 117 -7.53 -8.58 6.79
C GLU A 117 -8.40 -9.18 7.90
N LEU A 118 -8.54 -8.49 9.03
CA LEU A 118 -9.47 -8.90 10.09
C LEU A 118 -10.91 -8.91 9.57
N VAL A 119 -11.34 -7.84 8.89
CA VAL A 119 -12.66 -7.78 8.24
C VAL A 119 -12.82 -8.93 7.25
N ALA A 120 -11.85 -9.14 6.36
CA ALA A 120 -11.89 -10.23 5.38
C ALA A 120 -12.02 -11.59 6.08
N SER A 121 -11.23 -11.83 7.13
CA SER A 121 -11.19 -13.11 7.85
C SER A 121 -12.54 -13.45 8.48
N PHE A 122 -13.27 -12.46 9.02
CA PHE A 122 -14.61 -12.66 9.57
C PHE A 122 -15.57 -13.20 8.50
N PHE A 123 -15.58 -12.60 7.31
CA PHE A 123 -16.43 -13.02 6.20
C PHE A 123 -15.93 -14.28 5.48
N MET A 124 -14.67 -14.70 5.69
CA MET A 124 -14.15 -15.99 5.23
C MET A 124 -14.61 -17.15 6.12
N GLU A 125 -14.80 -16.92 7.43
CA GLU A 125 -15.13 -17.97 8.40
C GLU A 125 -16.60 -18.41 8.40
N ASP A 126 -17.53 -17.63 7.85
CA ASP A 126 -18.96 -17.95 7.78
C ASP A 126 -19.31 -19.20 6.93
N VAL A 127 -18.33 -19.88 6.33
CA VAL A 127 -18.51 -21.18 5.63
C VAL A 127 -18.05 -22.37 6.50
N LYS A 128 -17.98 -22.19 7.83
CA LYS A 128 -17.52 -23.16 8.82
C LYS A 128 -18.31 -24.47 8.94
N HIS A 129 -19.36 -24.70 8.15
CA HIS A 129 -20.02 -26.01 8.09
C HIS A 129 -19.34 -27.03 7.16
N LYS A 130 -18.30 -26.68 6.41
CA LYS A 130 -17.52 -27.65 5.64
C LYS A 130 -16.02 -27.46 5.84
N LYS A 131 -15.35 -28.52 6.29
CA LYS A 131 -13.91 -28.68 6.62
C LYS A 131 -12.90 -28.32 5.51
N LYS A 132 -13.32 -27.71 4.40
CA LYS A 132 -12.47 -27.27 3.29
C LYS A 132 -12.53 -25.76 3.18
N ARG A 133 -11.37 -25.09 3.22
CA ARG A 133 -11.18 -23.71 2.73
C ARG A 133 -11.84 -23.62 1.34
N SER A 134 -12.99 -22.98 1.26
CA SER A 134 -13.70 -22.78 0.00
C SER A 134 -13.16 -21.53 -0.66
N TRP A 135 -12.68 -21.64 -1.90
CA TRP A 135 -12.18 -20.51 -2.68
C TRP A 135 -13.23 -19.40 -2.81
N VAL A 136 -14.52 -19.78 -2.79
CA VAL A 136 -15.65 -18.84 -2.81
C VAL A 136 -15.73 -18.03 -1.51
N GLY A 137 -15.47 -18.66 -0.36
CA GLY A 137 -15.48 -17.96 0.93
C GLY A 137 -14.31 -16.97 1.06
N GLU A 138 -13.13 -17.37 0.57
CA GLU A 138 -11.94 -16.52 0.49
C GLU A 138 -12.19 -15.30 -0.42
N PHE A 139 -12.70 -15.53 -1.63
CA PHE A 139 -13.00 -14.44 -2.56
C PHE A 139 -14.06 -13.49 -2.00
N ARG A 140 -15.13 -14.01 -1.37
CA ARG A 140 -16.15 -13.19 -0.72
C ARG A 140 -15.57 -12.28 0.36
N GLY A 141 -14.71 -12.80 1.23
CA GLY A 141 -14.07 -12.00 2.27
C GLY A 141 -13.25 -10.84 1.70
N ILE A 142 -12.53 -11.10 0.59
CA ILE A 142 -11.75 -10.09 -0.12
C ILE A 142 -12.65 -9.06 -0.81
N VAL A 143 -13.76 -9.49 -1.42
CA VAL A 143 -14.73 -8.54 -2.01
C VAL A 143 -15.29 -7.60 -0.96
N VAL A 144 -15.69 -8.13 0.21
CA VAL A 144 -16.23 -7.30 1.29
C VAL A 144 -15.17 -6.36 1.83
N SER A 145 -13.95 -6.83 2.11
CA SER A 145 -12.88 -5.95 2.59
C SER A 145 -12.49 -4.88 1.57
N THR A 146 -12.46 -5.23 0.28
CA THR A 146 -12.21 -4.29 -0.82
C THR A 146 -13.31 -3.24 -0.92
N PHE A 147 -14.57 -3.64 -0.76
CA PHE A 147 -15.70 -2.72 -0.79
C PHE A 147 -15.63 -1.71 0.37
N VAL A 148 -15.36 -2.19 1.58
CA VAL A 148 -15.16 -1.33 2.76
C VAL A 148 -13.96 -0.40 2.55
N PHE A 149 -12.85 -0.92 2.02
CA PHE A 149 -11.67 -0.13 1.66
C PHE A 149 -12.01 0.99 0.67
N LEU A 150 -12.69 0.66 -0.44
CA LEU A 150 -13.06 1.64 -1.46
C LEU A 150 -13.99 2.73 -0.91
N ILE A 151 -14.98 2.37 -0.08
CA ILE A 151 -15.87 3.37 0.54
C ILE A 151 -15.07 4.30 1.45
N LEU A 152 -14.26 3.74 2.36
CA LEU A 152 -13.46 4.54 3.28
C LEU A 152 -12.48 5.44 2.52
N PHE A 153 -11.84 4.91 1.49
CA PHE A 153 -10.85 5.64 0.72
C PHE A 153 -11.44 6.74 -0.15
N LEU A 154 -12.55 6.47 -0.85
CA LEU A 154 -13.16 7.44 -1.74
C LEU A 154 -13.92 8.55 -0.99
N PHE A 155 -14.55 8.23 0.14
CA PHE A 155 -15.45 9.15 0.83
C PHE A 155 -14.92 9.72 2.15
N VAL A 156 -14.05 9.00 2.87
CA VAL A 156 -13.58 9.41 4.21
C VAL A 156 -12.11 9.85 4.19
N PHE A 157 -11.28 9.13 3.45
CA PHE A 157 -9.82 9.24 3.49
C PHE A 157 -9.20 9.57 2.12
N ASN A 158 -9.92 10.29 1.27
CA ASN A 158 -9.48 10.62 -0.10
C ASN A 158 -8.14 11.40 -0.15
N TRP A 159 -7.80 12.09 0.94
CA TRP A 159 -6.57 12.87 1.10
C TRP A 159 -5.38 12.03 1.57
N VAL A 160 -5.60 10.82 2.10
CA VAL A 160 -4.54 9.98 2.68
C VAL A 160 -3.46 9.58 1.66
N PRO A 161 -3.78 9.20 0.40
CA PRO A 161 -2.75 8.85 -0.60
C PRO A 161 -1.82 10.02 -0.91
N LEU A 162 -2.41 11.19 -1.12
CA LEU A 162 -1.67 12.41 -1.40
C LEU A 162 -0.84 12.83 -0.18
N GLY A 163 -1.42 12.75 1.02
CA GLY A 163 -0.72 13.04 2.27
C GLY A 163 0.48 12.11 2.51
N LEU A 164 0.32 10.80 2.26
CA LEU A 164 1.43 9.84 2.36
C LEU A 164 2.51 10.12 1.31
N PHE A 165 2.11 10.44 0.09
CA PHE A 165 3.05 10.82 -0.97
C PHE A 165 3.87 12.06 -0.56
N ILE A 166 3.20 13.13 -0.13
CA ILE A 166 3.87 14.36 0.34
C ILE A 166 4.77 14.06 1.55
N TYR A 167 4.32 13.26 2.50
CA TYR A 167 5.11 12.90 3.68
C TYR A 167 6.40 12.15 3.32
N ILE A 168 6.31 11.17 2.42
CA ILE A 168 7.44 10.34 1.99
C ILE A 168 8.44 11.16 1.15
N PHE A 169 7.94 11.94 0.19
CA PHE A 169 8.80 12.61 -0.81
C PHE A 169 9.17 14.06 -0.47
N PHE A 170 8.35 14.78 0.27
CA PHE A 170 8.49 16.24 0.48
C PHE A 170 8.56 16.68 1.94
N GLY A 171 8.37 15.78 2.91
CA GLY A 171 8.36 16.10 4.35
C GLY A 171 9.69 16.54 4.98
N SER A 172 10.71 16.98 4.23
CA SER A 172 11.99 17.47 4.76
C SER A 172 12.19 18.98 4.56
N VAL A 173 12.89 19.60 5.52
CA VAL A 173 13.17 21.05 5.67
C VAL A 173 13.91 21.68 4.47
N LYS A 174 14.47 20.86 3.59
CA LYS A 174 14.71 21.24 2.19
C LYS A 174 13.93 20.24 1.36
N ALA A 175 13.04 20.73 0.52
CA ALA A 175 12.43 19.88 -0.48
C ALA A 175 13.56 19.15 -1.20
N LEU A 176 13.45 17.83 -1.34
CA LEU A 176 14.16 17.16 -2.41
C LEU A 176 13.98 18.03 -3.66
N PRO A 177 15.03 18.26 -4.47
CA PRO A 177 14.93 19.13 -5.63
C PRO A 177 14.18 18.42 -6.77
N LEU A 178 12.98 17.93 -6.46
CA LEU A 178 11.83 17.74 -7.32
C LEU A 178 11.10 19.07 -7.56
N MET A 179 11.45 20.14 -6.83
CA MET A 179 10.87 21.48 -6.96
C MET A 179 11.25 22.22 -8.27
N ILE A 180 11.81 21.52 -9.27
CA ILE A 180 12.07 22.06 -10.61
C ILE A 180 11.11 21.43 -11.66
N PHE A 181 10.31 20.42 -11.29
CA PHE A 181 9.47 19.67 -12.23
C PHE A 181 7.96 19.88 -12.11
N LEU A 182 7.52 20.92 -11.39
CA LEU A 182 6.12 21.38 -11.36
C LEU A 182 6.05 22.85 -11.77
#